data_AF-A0A967UF99-F1
#
_entry.id   AF-A0A967UF99-F1
#
_cell.length_a   1.000
_cell.length_b   1.000
_cell.length_c   1.000
_cell.angle_alpha   90.00
_cell.angle_beta   90.00
_cell.angle_gamma   90.00
#
_symmetry.space_group_name_H-M   'P 1'
#
loop_
_entity.id
_entity.type
_entity.pdbx_description
1 polymer ?
#
loop_
_entity_poly.entity_id
_entity_poly.type
_entity_poly.pdbx_seq_one_letter_code
_entity_poly.pdbx_strand_id
1 'polypeptide(L)'
;AFPFQPDAEISLEANPATLTPQKLEGYRGAGINRLSLGIQSLDAGQLRRLGRLHSPDEARQALLSARRAGFDNISADIMFALPGQSREALLGDIRELAAEVEHLSCYGLSIEEDTPFYHLHRRGDLDMPSEDHYAEHFLAVDDALSASGMRHYEISNYARPGRECRHNLAYWRRTTCLALGAGAHAFY
;
A
#
# COMPACT_ATOMS: atom_id res chain seq x y z
N ALA A 1 -18.99 -12.63 22.68
CA ALA A 1 -18.16 -11.43 22.47
C ALA A 1 -16.72 -11.89 22.26
N PHE A 2 -16.00 -11.31 21.29
CA PHE A 2 -14.56 -11.58 21.09
C PHE A 2 -13.77 -10.57 21.91
N PRO A 3 -13.06 -10.96 22.99
CA PRO A 3 -12.22 -10.03 23.73
C PRO A 3 -10.99 -9.66 22.90
N PHE A 4 -10.63 -8.37 22.90
CA PHE A 4 -9.41 -7.88 22.27
C PHE A 4 -8.32 -7.70 23.34
N GLN A 5 -7.08 -8.03 23.00
CA GLN A 5 -5.94 -7.66 23.83
C GLN A 5 -5.80 -6.13 23.88
N PRO A 6 -5.31 -5.53 24.98
CA PRO A 6 -5.17 -4.08 25.09
C PRO A 6 -4.27 -3.46 24.01
N ASP A 7 -3.31 -4.22 23.50
CA ASP A 7 -2.35 -3.83 22.45
C ASP A 7 -2.74 -4.33 21.05
N ALA A 8 -3.98 -4.82 20.85
CA ALA A 8 -4.39 -5.40 19.58
C ALA A 8 -4.22 -4.38 18.42
N GLU A 9 -3.65 -4.84 17.32
CA GLU A 9 -3.68 -4.07 16.06
C GLU A 9 -5.08 -4.15 15.46
N ILE A 10 -5.64 -2.99 15.16
CA ILE A 10 -6.92 -2.84 14.47
C ILE A 10 -6.64 -2.01 13.22
N SER A 11 -6.48 -2.72 12.10
CA SER A 11 -6.08 -2.18 10.81
C SER A 11 -7.29 -1.89 9.93
N LEU A 12 -7.23 -0.80 9.16
CA LEU A 12 -8.21 -0.45 8.13
C LEU A 12 -7.51 -0.07 6.84
N GLU A 13 -7.99 -0.57 5.70
CA GLU A 13 -7.60 -0.10 4.37
C GLU A 13 -8.58 0.96 3.88
N ALA A 14 -8.05 2.00 3.24
CA ALA A 14 -8.87 3.07 2.68
C ALA A 14 -8.32 3.61 1.35
N ASN A 15 -9.23 4.11 0.53
CA ASN A 15 -8.92 4.80 -0.71
C ASN A 15 -8.90 6.33 -0.47
N PRO A 16 -7.83 7.06 -0.86
CA PRO A 16 -7.79 8.51 -0.74
C PRO A 16 -9.02 9.22 -1.31
N ALA A 17 -9.57 8.74 -2.43
CA ALA A 17 -10.70 9.36 -3.12
C ALA A 17 -12.03 9.35 -2.32
N THR A 18 -12.17 8.46 -1.33
CA THR A 18 -13.42 8.30 -0.56
C THR A 18 -13.26 8.63 0.92
N LEU A 19 -12.06 9.01 1.32
CA LEU A 19 -11.70 9.32 2.69
C LEU A 19 -12.08 10.77 2.99
N THR A 20 -12.70 11.00 4.15
CA THR A 20 -13.01 12.36 4.64
C THR A 20 -12.51 12.52 6.06
N PRO A 21 -12.24 13.75 6.53
CA PRO A 21 -11.84 13.99 7.92
C PRO A 21 -12.82 13.37 8.94
N GLN A 22 -14.13 13.48 8.69
CA GLN A 22 -15.16 12.93 9.58
C GLN A 22 -15.11 11.39 9.63
N LYS A 23 -14.83 10.73 8.50
CA LYS A 23 -14.63 9.27 8.48
C LYS A 23 -13.39 8.88 9.27
N LEU A 24 -12.29 9.60 9.09
CA LEU A 24 -11.03 9.36 9.81
C LEU A 24 -11.19 9.50 11.32
N GLU A 25 -11.83 10.57 11.78
CA GLU A 25 -12.17 10.77 13.21
C GLU A 25 -13.06 9.64 13.73
N GLY A 26 -14.08 9.24 12.95
CA GLY A 26 -14.95 8.13 13.28
C GLY A 26 -14.21 6.79 13.39
N TYR A 27 -13.32 6.49 12.43
CA TYR A 27 -12.48 5.29 12.46
C TYR A 27 -11.54 5.28 13.66
N ARG A 28 -10.89 6.42 13.96
CA ARG A 28 -10.03 6.52 15.14
C ARG A 28 -10.82 6.34 16.43
N GLY A 29 -12.00 6.96 16.54
CA GLY A 29 -12.91 6.82 17.67
C GLY A 29 -13.45 5.39 17.85
N ALA A 30 -13.57 4.62 16.76
CA ALA A 30 -13.92 3.20 16.80
C ALA A 30 -12.77 2.28 17.22
N GLY A 31 -11.56 2.82 17.43
CA GLY A 31 -10.39 2.08 17.90
C GLY A 31 -9.41 1.64 16.81
N ILE A 32 -9.65 1.96 15.53
CA ILE A 32 -8.67 1.70 14.45
C ILE A 32 -7.36 2.40 14.80
N ASN A 33 -6.25 1.67 14.84
CA ASN A 33 -4.94 2.17 15.24
C ASN A 33 -3.84 1.96 14.18
N ARG A 34 -4.17 1.38 13.03
CA ARG A 34 -3.33 1.36 11.82
C ARG A 34 -4.19 1.63 10.59
N LEU A 35 -3.71 2.48 9.69
CA LEU A 35 -4.40 2.83 8.45
C LEU A 35 -3.51 2.54 7.25
N SER A 36 -3.98 1.77 6.26
CA SER A 36 -3.31 1.60 4.96
C SER A 36 -4.03 2.37 3.88
N LEU A 37 -3.30 3.21 3.14
CA LEU A 37 -3.83 4.04 2.07
C LEU A 37 -3.34 3.54 0.72
N GLY A 38 -4.28 3.25 -0.17
CA GLY A 38 -3.97 2.82 -1.54
C GLY A 38 -3.52 3.96 -2.45
N ILE A 39 -2.34 4.54 -2.21
CA ILE A 39 -1.78 5.69 -2.95
C ILE A 39 -1.39 5.32 -4.39
N GLN A 40 -0.74 4.19 -4.56
CA GLN A 40 -0.22 3.56 -5.78
C GLN A 40 0.90 4.32 -6.51
N SER A 41 0.80 5.65 -6.63
CA SER A 41 1.76 6.50 -7.33
C SER A 41 1.49 7.96 -6.96
N LEU A 42 2.52 8.81 -6.98
CA LEU A 42 2.39 10.28 -6.91
C LEU A 42 2.58 10.93 -8.30
N ASP A 43 2.72 10.14 -9.35
CA ASP A 43 2.59 10.58 -10.75
C ASP A 43 1.13 10.50 -11.24
N ALA A 44 0.60 11.61 -11.76
CA ALA A 44 -0.78 11.72 -12.23
C ALA A 44 -1.04 10.90 -13.51
N GLY A 45 -0.04 10.71 -14.38
CA GLY A 45 -0.15 9.87 -15.57
C GLY A 45 -0.31 8.40 -15.20
N GLN A 46 0.47 7.93 -14.24
CA GLN A 46 0.40 6.57 -13.72
C GLN A 46 -0.91 6.30 -12.97
N LEU A 47 -1.39 7.26 -12.15
CA LEU A 47 -2.69 7.14 -11.50
C LEU A 47 -3.83 6.98 -12.51
N ARG A 48 -3.85 7.80 -13.58
CA ARG A 48 -4.83 7.65 -14.66
C ARG A 48 -4.72 6.30 -15.36
N ARG A 49 -3.50 5.83 -15.63
CA ARG A 49 -3.26 4.52 -16.25
C ARG A 49 -3.77 3.38 -15.37
N LEU A 50 -3.62 3.50 -14.05
CA LEU A 50 -4.14 2.56 -13.06
C LEU A 50 -5.64 2.70 -12.78
N GLY A 51 -6.34 3.63 -13.45
CA GLY A 51 -7.77 3.88 -13.21
C GLY A 51 -8.07 4.46 -11.83
N ARG A 52 -7.10 5.09 -11.17
CA ARG A 52 -7.29 5.69 -9.84
C ARG A 52 -8.04 7.01 -9.97
N LEU A 53 -8.97 7.22 -9.05
CA LEU A 53 -9.87 8.38 -9.02
C LEU A 53 -9.28 9.58 -8.28
N HIS A 54 -8.24 9.37 -7.48
CA HIS A 54 -7.53 10.44 -6.80
C HIS A 54 -6.34 10.96 -7.62
N SER A 55 -5.98 12.20 -7.36
CA SER A 55 -4.76 12.88 -7.80
C SER A 55 -3.63 12.74 -6.77
N PRO A 56 -2.37 13.04 -7.14
CA PRO A 56 -1.26 13.06 -6.19
C PRO A 56 -1.49 14.02 -5.01
N ASP A 57 -2.14 15.15 -5.25
CA ASP A 57 -2.44 16.13 -4.19
C ASP A 57 -3.50 15.62 -3.22
N GLU A 58 -4.53 14.93 -3.73
CA GLU A 58 -5.52 14.27 -2.87
C GLU A 58 -4.90 13.14 -2.05
N ALA A 59 -3.95 12.38 -2.61
CA ALA A 59 -3.16 11.39 -1.88
C ALA A 59 -2.37 12.03 -0.72
N ARG A 60 -1.65 13.13 -0.97
CA ARG A 60 -0.94 13.90 0.08
C ARG A 60 -1.90 14.45 1.13
N GLN A 61 -3.04 15.01 0.71
CA GLN A 61 -4.06 15.52 1.64
C GLN A 61 -4.69 14.42 2.49
N ALA A 62 -4.87 13.22 1.95
CA ALA A 62 -5.36 12.07 2.71
C ALA A 62 -4.37 11.67 3.82
N LEU A 63 -3.07 11.63 3.52
CA LEU A 63 -2.02 11.39 4.53
C LEU A 63 -2.04 12.46 5.62
N LEU A 64 -2.05 13.74 5.25
CA LEU A 64 -2.11 14.85 6.20
C LEU A 64 -3.38 14.80 7.07
N SER A 65 -4.52 14.47 6.48
CA SER A 65 -5.79 14.34 7.21
C SER A 65 -5.77 13.17 8.18
N ALA A 66 -5.21 12.03 7.79
CA ALA A 66 -5.05 10.88 8.67
C ALA A 66 -4.14 11.21 9.87
N ARG A 67 -3.03 11.92 9.63
CA ARG A 67 -2.17 12.43 10.72
C ARG A 67 -2.93 13.35 11.67
N ARG A 68 -3.69 14.31 11.13
CA ARG A 68 -4.51 15.25 11.93
C ARG A 68 -5.58 14.54 12.75
N ALA A 69 -6.14 13.44 12.25
CA ALA A 69 -7.09 12.61 12.97
C ALA A 69 -6.45 11.73 14.07
N GLY A 70 -5.13 11.78 14.23
CA GLY A 70 -4.41 11.10 15.30
C GLY A 70 -3.94 9.68 14.96
N PHE A 71 -3.81 9.34 13.68
CA PHE A 71 -3.13 8.11 13.26
C PHE A 71 -1.60 8.30 13.28
N ASP A 72 -0.92 7.48 14.06
CA ASP A 72 0.54 7.46 14.20
C ASP A 72 1.20 6.22 13.56
N ASN A 73 0.39 5.31 13.02
CA ASN A 73 0.82 4.14 12.25
C ASN A 73 0.08 4.13 10.91
N ILE A 74 0.67 4.78 9.91
CA ILE A 74 0.13 4.87 8.56
C ILE A 74 0.98 4.05 7.61
N SER A 75 0.31 3.33 6.73
CA SER A 75 0.86 2.64 5.59
C SER A 75 0.41 3.32 4.30
N ALA A 76 1.30 3.37 3.32
CA ALA A 76 0.94 3.68 1.94
C ALA A 76 1.29 2.50 1.03
N ASP A 77 0.35 2.13 0.16
CA ASP A 77 0.59 1.12 -0.86
C ASP A 77 1.06 1.81 -2.13
N ILE A 78 2.15 1.32 -2.72
CA ILE A 78 2.76 1.85 -3.94
C ILE A 78 2.94 0.72 -4.96
N MET A 79 2.79 1.05 -6.24
CA MET A 79 3.05 0.15 -7.33
C MET A 79 4.36 0.48 -8.05
N PHE A 80 5.16 -0.54 -8.34
CA PHE A 80 6.36 -0.43 -9.17
C PHE A 80 6.25 -1.31 -10.43
N ALA A 81 7.19 -1.12 -11.34
CA ALA A 81 7.20 -1.77 -12.66
C ALA A 81 5.89 -1.52 -13.43
N LEU A 82 5.39 -0.29 -13.38
CA LEU A 82 4.25 0.14 -14.18
C LEU A 82 4.70 0.43 -15.63
N PRO A 83 3.87 0.15 -16.64
CA PRO A 83 4.14 0.52 -18.03
C PRO A 83 4.49 2.01 -18.15
N GLY A 84 5.67 2.33 -18.68
CA GLY A 84 6.16 3.70 -18.84
C GLY A 84 6.63 4.40 -17.55
N GLN A 85 6.76 3.68 -16.43
CA GLN A 85 7.35 4.24 -15.21
C GLN A 85 8.86 4.37 -15.38
N SER A 86 9.39 5.57 -15.16
CA SER A 86 10.85 5.71 -15.02
C SER A 86 11.29 5.37 -13.60
N ARG A 87 12.54 4.93 -13.47
CA ARG A 87 13.19 4.70 -12.18
C ARG A 87 13.21 5.98 -11.34
N GLU A 88 13.43 7.13 -11.97
CA GLU A 88 13.47 8.43 -11.28
C GLU A 88 12.12 8.80 -10.68
N ALA A 89 11.02 8.56 -11.41
CA ALA A 89 9.67 8.82 -10.91
C ALA A 89 9.32 7.88 -9.75
N LEU A 90 9.59 6.58 -9.90
CA LEU A 90 9.40 5.58 -8.84
C LEU A 90 10.16 5.96 -7.56
N LEU A 91 11.46 6.28 -7.68
CA LEU A 91 12.27 6.65 -6.52
C LEU A 91 11.87 8.01 -5.93
N GLY A 92 11.31 8.91 -6.72
CA GLY A 92 10.70 10.15 -6.25
C GLY A 92 9.54 9.86 -5.29
N ASP A 93 8.59 9.04 -5.75
CA ASP A 93 7.42 8.64 -4.95
C ASP A 93 7.83 7.92 -3.66
N ILE A 94 8.78 6.98 -3.76
CA ILE A 94 9.29 6.21 -2.62
C ILE A 94 9.91 7.13 -1.57
N ARG A 95 10.80 8.04 -1.97
CA ARG A 95 11.46 8.94 -1.01
C ARG A 95 10.46 9.87 -0.33
N GLU A 96 9.51 10.40 -1.08
CA GLU A 96 8.49 11.28 -0.53
C GLU A 96 7.61 10.53 0.48
N LEU A 97 7.06 9.38 0.10
CA LEU A 97 6.17 8.62 0.97
C LEU A 97 6.91 8.09 2.21
N ALA A 98 8.13 7.57 2.06
CA ALA A 98 8.90 7.04 3.19
C ALA A 98 9.19 8.09 4.28
N ALA A 99 9.22 9.38 3.91
CA ALA A 99 9.33 10.48 4.88
C ALA A 99 8.03 10.72 5.67
N GLU A 100 6.87 10.40 5.07
CA GLU A 100 5.55 10.72 5.60
C GLU A 100 4.86 9.55 6.33
N VAL A 101 5.30 8.30 6.10
CA VAL A 101 4.64 7.09 6.66
C VAL A 101 5.58 6.19 7.46
N GLU A 102 4.99 5.31 8.26
CA GLU A 102 5.72 4.32 9.06
C GLU A 102 5.92 3.00 8.30
N HIS A 103 5.12 2.76 7.28
CA HIS A 103 5.05 1.50 6.56
C HIS A 103 4.77 1.74 5.07
N LEU A 104 5.44 0.98 4.20
CA LEU A 104 5.19 0.98 2.76
C LEU A 104 4.95 -0.44 2.28
N SER A 105 3.84 -0.62 1.55
CA SER A 105 3.54 -1.84 0.82
C SER A 105 3.89 -1.63 -0.65
N CYS A 106 4.93 -2.28 -1.15
CA CYS A 106 5.47 -2.11 -2.49
C CYS A 106 5.13 -3.32 -3.36
N TYR A 107 4.19 -3.16 -4.29
CA TYR A 107 3.74 -4.22 -5.18
C TYR A 107 4.22 -3.97 -6.60
N GLY A 108 4.88 -4.95 -7.20
CA GLY A 108 5.12 -4.92 -8.63
C GLY A 108 3.83 -5.25 -9.37
N LEU A 109 3.52 -4.52 -10.44
CA LEU A 109 2.32 -4.79 -11.23
C LEU A 109 2.37 -6.21 -11.84
N SER A 110 1.38 -7.04 -11.47
CA SER A 110 1.04 -8.28 -12.15
C SER A 110 -0.20 -8.08 -13.03
N ILE A 111 -0.31 -8.89 -14.08
CA ILE A 111 -1.52 -8.96 -14.90
C ILE A 111 -2.37 -10.13 -14.39
N GLU A 112 -3.52 -9.81 -13.80
CA GLU A 112 -4.51 -10.80 -13.38
C GLU A 112 -5.57 -11.00 -14.47
N GLU A 113 -6.06 -12.25 -14.62
CA GLU A 113 -7.11 -12.59 -15.59
C GLU A 113 -8.38 -11.73 -15.38
N ASP A 114 -9.10 -11.48 -16.46
CA ASP A 114 -10.34 -10.69 -16.49
C ASP A 114 -10.22 -9.22 -16.00
N THR A 115 -9.00 -8.70 -15.89
CA THR A 115 -8.76 -7.28 -15.62
C THR A 115 -8.69 -6.45 -16.91
N PRO A 116 -8.93 -5.12 -16.85
CA PRO A 116 -8.69 -4.23 -17.98
C PRO A 116 -7.26 -4.34 -18.55
N PHE A 117 -6.26 -4.55 -17.68
CA PHE A 117 -4.87 -4.72 -18.08
C PHE A 117 -4.65 -6.04 -18.82
N TYR A 118 -5.28 -7.12 -18.39
CA TYR A 118 -5.26 -8.40 -19.13
C TYR A 118 -5.82 -8.25 -20.54
N HIS A 119 -6.96 -7.55 -20.69
CA HIS A 119 -7.54 -7.33 -22.01
C HIS A 119 -6.65 -6.44 -22.90
N LEU A 120 -5.99 -5.41 -22.35
CA LEU A 120 -5.05 -4.57 -23.10
C LEU A 120 -3.80 -5.35 -23.51
N HIS A 121 -3.22 -6.12 -22.59
CA HIS A 121 -2.03 -6.93 -22.85
C HIS A 121 -2.29 -8.00 -23.91
N ARG A 122 -3.44 -8.70 -23.84
CA ARG A 122 -3.83 -9.69 -24.86
C ARG A 122 -4.00 -9.12 -26.26
N ARG A 123 -4.29 -7.83 -26.38
CA ARG A 123 -4.38 -7.14 -27.69
C ARG A 123 -3.05 -6.57 -28.18
N GLY A 124 -1.99 -6.62 -27.35
CA GLY A 124 -0.71 -5.99 -27.64
C GLY A 124 -0.69 -4.47 -27.40
N ASP A 125 -1.72 -3.92 -26.73
CA ASP A 125 -1.87 -2.48 -26.46
C ASP A 125 -1.23 -2.06 -25.12
N LEU A 126 -0.63 -3.00 -24.37
CA LEU A 126 0.03 -2.76 -23.09
C LEU A 126 1.45 -3.30 -23.12
N ASP A 127 2.40 -2.38 -23.19
CA ASP A 127 3.83 -2.68 -23.11
C ASP A 127 4.23 -2.85 -21.64
N MET A 128 4.33 -4.11 -21.22
CA MET A 128 4.75 -4.47 -19.87
C MET A 128 6.27 -4.41 -19.77
N PRO A 129 6.81 -3.94 -18.63
CA PRO A 129 8.25 -4.05 -18.41
C PRO A 129 8.76 -5.48 -18.50
N SER A 130 10.00 -5.64 -18.96
CA SER A 130 10.71 -6.92 -18.91
C SER A 130 10.95 -7.36 -17.47
N GLU A 131 11.23 -8.66 -17.29
CA GLU A 131 11.63 -9.21 -15.98
C GLU A 131 12.90 -8.52 -15.43
N ASP A 132 13.87 -8.21 -16.30
CA ASP A 132 15.07 -7.47 -15.91
C ASP A 132 14.73 -6.06 -15.37
N HIS A 133 13.84 -5.34 -16.06
CA HIS A 133 13.41 -4.02 -15.61
C HIS A 133 12.59 -4.09 -14.31
N TYR A 134 11.77 -5.12 -14.15
CA TYR A 134 11.07 -5.39 -12.89
C TYR A 134 12.05 -5.62 -11.75
N ALA A 135 13.07 -6.46 -11.96
CA ALA A 135 14.10 -6.75 -10.96
C ALA A 135 14.92 -5.50 -10.61
N GLU A 136 15.30 -4.69 -11.60
CA GLU A 136 15.98 -3.41 -11.37
C GLU A 136 15.14 -2.46 -10.52
N HIS A 137 13.83 -2.35 -10.78
CA HIS A 137 12.93 -1.52 -9.99
C HIS A 137 12.74 -2.07 -8.57
N PHE A 138 12.59 -3.38 -8.41
CA PHE A 138 12.51 -4.01 -7.09
C PHE A 138 13.76 -3.70 -6.25
N LEU A 139 14.95 -3.92 -6.80
CA LEU A 139 16.21 -3.63 -6.11
C LEU A 139 16.37 -2.14 -5.78
N ALA A 140 15.97 -1.26 -6.70
CA ALA A 140 16.02 0.18 -6.45
C ALA A 140 15.08 0.62 -5.32
N VAL A 141 13.90 0.00 -5.20
CA VAL A 141 12.96 0.24 -4.10
C VAL A 141 13.55 -0.25 -2.78
N ASP A 142 14.08 -1.47 -2.75
CA ASP A 142 14.70 -2.06 -1.55
C ASP A 142 15.86 -1.21 -1.03
N ASP A 143 16.79 -0.81 -1.91
CA ASP A 143 17.92 0.06 -1.57
C ASP A 143 17.45 1.40 -0.98
N ALA A 144 16.47 2.03 -1.61
CA ALA A 144 15.96 3.33 -1.19
C ALA A 144 15.24 3.28 0.16
N LEU A 145 14.43 2.24 0.39
CA LEU A 145 13.69 2.07 1.63
C LEU A 145 14.60 1.66 2.79
N SER A 146 15.55 0.77 2.53
CA SER A 146 16.60 0.41 3.49
C SER A 146 17.41 1.65 3.91
N ALA A 147 17.80 2.50 2.95
CA ALA A 147 18.50 3.76 3.24
C ALA A 147 17.66 4.77 4.04
N SER A 148 16.33 4.70 3.97
CA SER A 148 15.43 5.55 4.76
C SER A 148 15.19 5.05 6.20
N GLY A 149 15.76 3.90 6.55
CA GLY A 149 15.63 3.26 7.86
C GLY A 149 14.40 2.38 8.01
N MET A 150 13.70 2.07 6.91
CA MET A 150 12.69 1.02 6.89
C MET A 150 13.34 -0.35 6.70
N ARG A 151 12.76 -1.38 7.31
CA ARG A 151 13.20 -2.78 7.19
C ARG A 151 12.27 -3.53 6.26
N HIS A 152 12.84 -4.23 5.28
CA HIS A 152 12.13 -5.25 4.50
C HIS A 152 11.85 -6.45 5.42
N TYR A 153 10.58 -6.62 5.82
CA TYR A 153 10.23 -7.61 6.84
C TYR A 153 9.48 -8.84 6.28
N GLU A 154 8.95 -8.72 5.07
CA GLU A 154 8.39 -9.80 4.26
C GLU A 154 8.38 -9.37 2.77
N ILE A 155 7.83 -10.17 1.86
CA ILE A 155 8.00 -10.03 0.39
C ILE A 155 7.81 -8.60 -0.14
N SER A 156 6.70 -7.94 0.18
CA SER A 156 6.29 -6.67 -0.44
C SER A 156 6.38 -5.48 0.52
N ASN A 157 6.61 -5.69 1.81
CA ASN A 157 6.35 -4.69 2.83
C ASN A 157 7.62 -4.29 3.59
N TYR A 158 7.68 -2.98 3.82
CA TYR A 158 8.76 -2.29 4.49
C TYR A 158 8.17 -1.50 5.64
N ALA A 159 8.84 -1.50 6.80
CA ALA A 159 8.36 -0.76 7.95
C ALA A 159 9.49 -0.19 8.78
N ARG A 160 9.23 0.96 9.42
CA ARG A 160 10.06 1.40 10.54
C ARG A 160 10.00 0.35 11.67
N PRO A 161 11.07 0.15 12.44
CA PRO A 161 11.09 -0.84 13.51
C PRO A 161 9.90 -0.69 14.48
N GLY A 162 9.15 -1.77 14.70
CA GLY A 162 7.99 -1.79 15.59
C GLY A 162 6.68 -1.32 14.93
N ARG A 163 6.69 -1.05 13.63
CA ARG A 163 5.52 -0.67 12.82
C ARG A 163 5.18 -1.71 11.74
N GLU A 164 5.75 -2.91 11.84
CA GLU A 164 5.40 -4.03 10.99
C GLU A 164 3.91 -4.38 11.13
N CYS A 165 3.24 -4.68 10.01
CA CYS A 165 1.84 -5.06 10.02
C CYS A 165 1.66 -6.44 10.66
N ARG A 166 1.00 -6.49 11.83
CA ARG A 166 0.76 -7.76 12.54
C ARG A 166 -0.17 -8.67 11.73
N HIS A 167 -1.12 -8.10 10.99
CA HIS A 167 -1.97 -8.87 10.07
C HIS A 167 -1.15 -9.55 8.95
N ASN A 168 -0.23 -8.83 8.30
CA ASN A 168 0.60 -9.42 7.23
C ASN A 168 1.51 -10.52 7.78
N LEU A 169 2.14 -10.29 8.93
CA LEU A 169 2.98 -11.30 9.59
C LEU A 169 2.18 -12.53 10.03
N ALA A 170 0.89 -12.39 10.35
CA ALA A 170 0.06 -13.53 10.74
C ALA A 170 -0.10 -14.54 9.59
N TYR A 171 -0.22 -14.09 8.33
CA TYR A 171 -0.23 -14.98 7.17
C TYR A 171 1.08 -15.77 7.06
N TRP A 172 2.22 -15.09 7.13
CA TRP A 172 3.54 -15.72 7.02
C TRP A 172 3.83 -16.69 8.16
N ARG A 173 3.32 -16.40 9.36
CA ARG A 173 3.46 -17.26 10.54
C ARG A 173 2.42 -18.36 10.61
N ARG A 174 1.48 -18.41 9.66
CA ARG A 174 0.36 -19.37 9.63
C ARG A 174 -0.41 -19.34 10.96
N THR A 175 -0.69 -18.14 11.46
CA THR A 175 -1.51 -17.96 12.66
C THR A 175 -2.97 -18.19 12.30
N THR A 176 -3.73 -18.84 13.18
CA THR A 176 -5.17 -19.03 13.03
C THR A 176 -5.87 -17.69 12.79
N CYS A 177 -6.70 -17.62 11.76
CA CYS A 177 -7.46 -16.45 11.34
C CYS A 177 -8.92 -16.82 11.10
N LEU A 178 -9.82 -16.19 11.85
CA LEU A 178 -11.24 -16.19 11.56
C LEU A 178 -11.53 -15.12 10.52
N ALA A 179 -12.30 -15.46 9.49
CA ALA A 179 -12.65 -14.54 8.41
C ALA A 179 -14.17 -14.51 8.20
N LEU A 180 -14.70 -13.32 7.90
CA LEU A 180 -16.14 -13.07 7.78
C LEU A 180 -16.42 -12.19 6.55
N GLY A 181 -17.49 -12.48 5.82
CA GLY A 181 -17.93 -11.72 4.65
C GLY A 181 -17.64 -12.41 3.30
N ALA A 182 -18.10 -11.78 2.22
CA ALA A 182 -17.88 -12.30 0.87
C ALA A 182 -16.40 -12.19 0.48
N GLY A 183 -15.83 -13.27 -0.07
CA GLY A 183 -14.42 -13.34 -0.45
C GLY A 183 -13.45 -13.55 0.72
N ALA A 184 -13.94 -13.65 1.96
CA ALA A 184 -13.12 -13.85 3.13
C ALA A 184 -12.54 -15.27 3.18
N HIS A 185 -11.26 -15.41 3.56
CA HIS A 185 -10.57 -16.70 3.69
C HIS A 185 -10.04 -16.89 5.11
N ALA A 186 -10.34 -18.04 5.72
CA ALA A 186 -9.95 -18.38 7.08
C ALA A 186 -8.86 -19.45 7.10
N PHE A 187 -8.05 -19.46 8.16
CA PHE A 187 -7.00 -20.45 8.38
C PHE A 187 -7.12 -21.00 9.81
N TYR A 188 -7.18 -22.32 9.97
CA TYR A 188 -7.34 -23.00 11.27
C TYR A 188 -6.29 -24.08 11.46
#